data_AF-A0A2X2C7J3-F1
#
_entry.id   AF-A0A2X2C7J3-F1
#
_cell.length_a   1.000
_cell.length_b   1.000
_cell.length_c   1.000
_cell.angle_alpha   90.00
_cell.angle_beta   90.00
_cell.angle_gamma   90.00
#
_symmetry.space_group_name_H-M   'P 1'
#
loop_
_entity.id
_entity.type
_entity.pdbx_description
1 polymer ?
#
loop_
_entity_poly.entity_id
_entity_poly.type
_entity_poly.pdbx_seq_one_letter_code
_entity_poly.pdbx_strand_id
1 'polypeptide(L)'
;MISGILASPGIAFGQALLLKEEPIIISQRKIQSDEVDTQIERFKDGRNKSAQQLEIIKARAEKNLGADKAEIFEGHIMLLEDEELEQEIISLIKSDKKTAEAAVQSVIEDQATALEALDDEYLKERAADVRDIGKRLMRNILEMPIIDLSAISEKVILVATDLTPSETAQLSLDNVLGFITDLGGRTSHTSIMARSLEIPAIVGTSNATETIKKKIIWFLMRLTIKSLLILLMKSSKH
;
A
#
# COMPACT_ATOMS: atom_id res chain seq x y z
N MET A 1 -24.95 -5.09 5.52
CA MET A 1 -24.98 -4.08 4.43
C MET A 1 -23.64 -3.37 4.51
N ILE A 2 -22.87 -3.34 3.44
CA ILE A 2 -21.57 -2.64 3.42
C ILE A 2 -21.83 -1.23 2.88
N SER A 3 -21.42 -0.22 3.63
CA SER A 3 -21.56 1.18 3.27
C SER A 3 -20.26 1.90 3.57
N GLY A 4 -19.89 2.85 2.72
CA GLY A 4 -18.71 3.68 2.91
C GLY A 4 -18.85 4.99 2.13
N ILE A 5 -17.75 5.71 2.02
CA ILE A 5 -17.65 6.96 1.28
C ILE A 5 -17.42 6.64 -0.20
N LEU A 6 -18.24 7.24 -1.05
CA LEU A 6 -18.05 7.18 -2.50
C LEU A 6 -16.81 8.00 -2.89
N ALA A 7 -15.72 7.31 -3.24
CA ALA A 7 -14.49 7.94 -3.71
C ALA A 7 -14.59 8.31 -5.20
N SER A 8 -14.96 7.33 -6.03
CA SER A 8 -15.12 7.48 -7.47
C SER A 8 -16.38 6.74 -7.96
N PRO A 9 -17.26 7.37 -8.74
CA PRO A 9 -18.51 6.76 -9.17
C PRO A 9 -18.32 5.72 -10.29
N GLY A 10 -19.21 4.72 -10.35
CA GLY A 10 -19.27 3.77 -11.46
C GLY A 10 -19.98 2.48 -11.05
N ILE A 11 -20.00 1.45 -11.91
CA ILE A 11 -20.59 0.14 -11.56
C ILE A 11 -19.65 -0.94 -12.10
N ALA A 12 -19.26 -1.87 -11.24
CA ALA A 12 -18.36 -2.97 -11.59
C ALA A 12 -18.90 -4.31 -11.06
N PHE A 13 -18.65 -5.37 -11.84
CA PHE A 13 -19.02 -6.74 -11.49
C PHE A 13 -17.79 -7.62 -11.62
N GLY A 14 -17.37 -8.27 -10.53
CA GLY A 14 -16.14 -9.05 -10.51
C GLY A 14 -16.00 -9.92 -9.27
N GLN A 15 -15.00 -10.80 -9.29
CA GLN A 15 -14.67 -11.59 -8.10
C GLN A 15 -13.95 -10.73 -7.06
N ALA A 16 -14.25 -10.99 -5.78
CA ALA A 16 -13.52 -10.40 -4.68
C ALA A 16 -12.07 -10.89 -4.62
N LEU A 17 -11.11 -9.98 -4.75
CA LEU A 17 -9.74 -10.24 -4.35
C LEU A 17 -9.47 -9.52 -3.03
N LEU A 18 -9.53 -10.29 -1.93
CA LEU A 18 -9.20 -9.78 -0.61
C LEU A 18 -7.68 -9.73 -0.43
N LEU A 19 -7.13 -8.52 -0.31
CA LEU A 19 -5.76 -8.24 0.08
C LEU A 19 -5.62 -8.50 1.58
N LYS A 20 -5.03 -9.65 1.93
CA LYS A 20 -4.67 -9.95 3.32
C LYS A 20 -3.18 -9.73 3.48
N GLU A 21 -2.84 -8.72 4.25
CA GLU A 21 -1.47 -8.55 4.70
C GLU A 21 -1.20 -9.42 5.92
N GLU A 22 -0.12 -10.19 5.87
CA GLU A 22 0.43 -10.81 7.07
C GLU A 22 1.07 -9.71 7.94
N PRO A 23 0.75 -9.65 9.25
CA PRO A 23 1.32 -8.66 10.14
C PRO A 23 2.82 -8.89 10.29
N ILE A 24 3.60 -7.81 10.23
CA ILE A 24 5.05 -7.85 10.46
C ILE A 24 5.28 -8.04 11.96
N ILE A 25 5.91 -9.16 12.35
CA ILE A 25 6.28 -9.44 13.73
C ILE A 25 7.75 -9.06 13.92
N ILE A 26 7.98 -7.97 14.66
CA ILE A 26 9.31 -7.41 14.86
C ILE A 26 9.92 -7.98 16.13
N SER A 27 11.09 -8.61 16.01
CA SER A 27 11.79 -9.16 17.17
C SER A 27 12.51 -8.06 17.94
N GLN A 28 12.03 -7.74 19.13
CA GLN A 28 12.68 -6.77 20.03
C GLN A 28 13.82 -7.40 20.86
N ARG A 29 14.30 -8.60 20.46
CA ARG A 29 15.40 -9.26 21.17
C ARG A 29 16.70 -8.50 20.96
N LYS A 30 17.58 -8.54 21.95
CA LYS A 30 18.96 -8.13 21.77
C LYS A 30 19.74 -9.24 21.05
N ILE A 31 20.49 -8.88 20.02
CA ILE A 31 21.37 -9.79 19.29
C ILE A 31 22.69 -9.96 20.03
N GLN A 32 23.36 -11.08 19.80
CA GLN A 32 24.72 -11.30 20.27
C GLN A 32 25.74 -10.59 19.36
N SER A 33 26.96 -10.38 19.85
CA SER A 33 27.99 -9.66 19.11
C SER A 33 28.41 -10.35 17.81
N ASP A 34 28.33 -11.67 17.74
CA ASP A 34 28.60 -12.50 16.56
C ASP A 34 27.47 -12.45 15.52
N GLU A 35 26.26 -12.02 15.90
CA GLU A 35 25.14 -11.85 14.98
C GLU A 35 25.15 -10.50 14.26
N VAL A 36 25.95 -9.53 14.73
CA VAL A 36 25.95 -8.14 14.23
C VAL A 36 26.19 -8.07 12.73
N ASP A 37 27.25 -8.71 12.23
CA ASP A 37 27.60 -8.66 10.81
C ASP A 37 26.52 -9.33 9.95
N THR A 38 25.89 -10.40 10.46
CA THR A 38 24.79 -11.08 9.77
C THR A 38 23.55 -10.17 9.66
N GLN A 39 23.25 -9.41 10.71
CA GLN A 39 22.11 -8.47 10.69
C GLN A 39 22.37 -7.29 9.74
N ILE A 40 23.61 -6.79 9.66
CA ILE A 40 23.99 -5.74 8.71
C ILE A 40 23.84 -6.25 7.27
N GLU A 41 24.31 -7.46 6.97
CA GLU A 41 24.15 -8.05 5.62
C GLU A 41 22.67 -8.25 5.27
N ARG A 42 21.85 -8.76 6.22
CA ARG A 42 20.40 -8.89 6.01
C ARG A 42 19.73 -7.54 5.73
N PHE A 43 20.12 -6.49 6.45
CA PHE A 43 19.64 -5.13 6.18
C PHE A 43 20.03 -4.67 4.78
N LYS A 44 21.29 -4.82 4.37
CA LYS A 44 21.78 -4.40 3.06
C LYS A 44 21.11 -5.15 1.91
N ASP A 45 20.96 -6.47 2.04
CA ASP A 45 20.23 -7.28 1.06
C ASP A 45 18.76 -6.87 0.97
N GLY A 46 18.10 -6.69 2.12
CA GLY A 46 16.74 -6.19 2.19
C GLY A 46 16.57 -4.81 1.55
N ARG A 47 17.55 -3.90 1.74
CA ARG A 47 17.60 -2.59 1.10
C ARG A 47 17.72 -2.71 -0.41
N ASN A 48 18.67 -3.51 -0.90
CA ASN A 48 18.88 -3.70 -2.34
C ASN A 48 17.63 -4.28 -3.02
N LYS A 49 16.99 -5.28 -2.41
CA LYS A 49 15.70 -5.83 -2.88
C LYS A 49 14.60 -4.75 -2.90
N SER A 50 14.54 -3.91 -1.87
CA SER A 50 13.55 -2.82 -1.78
C SER A 50 13.76 -1.77 -2.87
N ALA A 51 15.01 -1.37 -3.13
CA ALA A 51 15.36 -0.42 -4.19
C ALA A 51 14.96 -0.96 -5.57
N GLN A 52 15.31 -2.22 -5.88
CA GLN A 52 14.92 -2.86 -7.14
C GLN A 52 13.40 -2.92 -7.34
N GLN A 53 12.65 -3.20 -6.26
CA GLN A 53 11.20 -3.20 -6.33
C GLN A 53 10.64 -1.78 -6.56
N LEU A 54 11.18 -0.77 -5.88
CA LEU A 54 10.77 0.62 -6.08
C LEU A 54 11.06 1.11 -7.50
N GLU A 55 12.17 0.69 -8.11
CA GLU A 55 12.46 0.99 -9.53
C GLU A 55 11.42 0.40 -10.48
N ILE A 56 10.99 -0.84 -10.25
CA ILE A 56 9.91 -1.47 -11.03
C ILE A 56 8.60 -0.69 -10.86
N ILE A 57 8.33 -0.20 -9.65
CA ILE A 57 7.12 0.57 -9.34
C ILE A 57 7.18 1.94 -10.01
N LYS A 58 8.32 2.62 -9.94
CA LYS A 58 8.57 3.90 -10.63
C LYS A 58 8.29 3.77 -12.12
N ALA A 59 8.87 2.79 -12.79
CA ALA A 59 8.68 2.56 -14.22
C ALA A 59 7.20 2.30 -14.59
N ARG A 60 6.46 1.61 -13.72
CA ARG A 60 5.02 1.37 -13.91
C ARG A 60 4.18 2.62 -13.65
N ALA A 61 4.50 3.36 -12.59
CA ALA A 61 3.85 4.62 -12.27
C ALA A 61 4.00 5.61 -13.43
N GLU A 62 5.20 5.72 -13.99
CA GLU A 62 5.46 6.57 -15.16
C GLU A 62 4.56 6.19 -16.35
N LYS A 63 4.44 4.88 -16.63
CA LYS A 63 3.61 4.37 -17.73
C LYS A 63 2.11 4.57 -17.49
N ASN A 64 1.63 4.33 -16.28
CA ASN A 64 0.18 4.26 -15.98
C ASN A 64 -0.40 5.59 -15.49
N LEU A 65 0.41 6.41 -14.81
CA LEU A 65 -0.01 7.61 -14.11
C LEU A 65 0.68 8.88 -14.62
N GLY A 66 1.76 8.73 -15.38
CA GLY A 66 2.57 9.83 -15.92
C GLY A 66 3.81 10.15 -15.08
N ALA A 67 4.71 10.96 -15.66
CA ALA A 67 6.03 11.29 -15.09
C ALA A 67 5.93 11.96 -13.70
N ASP A 68 5.00 12.90 -13.52
CA ASP A 68 4.81 13.63 -12.25
C ASP A 68 4.56 12.70 -11.05
N LYS A 69 3.91 11.54 -11.28
CA LYS A 69 3.68 10.54 -10.22
C LYS A 69 4.85 9.58 -10.05
N ALA A 70 5.69 9.41 -11.06
CA ALA A 70 6.93 8.63 -10.96
C ALA A 70 8.00 9.35 -10.13
N GLU A 71 8.05 10.68 -10.16
CA GLU A 71 9.00 11.49 -9.36
C GLU A 71 8.86 11.23 -7.84
N ILE A 72 7.66 10.89 -7.37
CA ILE A 72 7.42 10.53 -5.97
C ILE A 72 8.26 9.31 -5.58
N PHE A 73 8.27 8.28 -6.44
CA PHE A 73 9.04 7.06 -6.21
C PHE A 73 10.54 7.27 -6.35
N GLU A 74 10.98 8.22 -7.19
CA GLU A 74 12.38 8.62 -7.26
C GLU A 74 12.87 9.20 -5.92
N GLY A 75 12.07 10.07 -5.29
CA GLY A 75 12.36 10.55 -3.94
C GLY A 75 12.39 9.43 -2.90
N HIS A 76 11.53 8.41 -3.02
CA HIS A 76 11.55 7.25 -2.13
C HIS A 76 12.82 6.41 -2.27
N ILE A 77 13.32 6.22 -3.50
CA ILE A 77 14.57 5.51 -3.75
C ILE A 77 15.75 6.30 -3.17
N MET A 78 15.80 7.62 -3.40
CA MET A 78 16.84 8.48 -2.83
C MET A 78 16.88 8.42 -1.30
N LEU A 79 15.71 8.44 -0.64
CA LEU A 79 15.64 8.30 0.82
C LEU A 79 16.12 6.91 1.30
N LEU A 80 15.76 5.85 0.57
CA LEU A 80 16.17 4.49 0.91
C LEU A 80 17.68 4.29 0.75
N GLU A 81 18.28 4.93 -0.25
CA GLU A 81 19.72 4.86 -0.56
C GLU A 81 20.56 5.90 0.19
N ASP A 82 19.93 6.71 1.03
CA ASP A 82 20.60 7.72 1.83
C ASP A 82 21.66 7.10 2.76
N GLU A 83 22.90 7.61 2.66
CA GLU A 83 24.03 7.12 3.45
C GLU A 83 23.86 7.41 4.95
N GLU A 84 23.24 8.52 5.32
CA GLU A 84 22.97 8.89 6.71
C GLU A 84 21.97 7.90 7.34
N LEU A 85 20.89 7.58 6.62
CA LEU A 85 19.92 6.56 7.04
C LEU A 85 20.57 5.19 7.19
N GLU A 86 21.44 4.80 6.24
CA GLU A 86 22.23 3.56 6.36
C GLU A 86 23.10 3.54 7.62
N GLN A 87 23.87 4.61 7.87
CA GLN A 87 24.75 4.67 9.02
C GLN A 87 23.98 4.65 10.34
N GLU A 88 22.85 5.34 10.42
CA GLU A 88 22.01 5.37 11.61
C GLU A 88 21.47 3.96 11.94
N ILE A 89 20.94 3.24 10.95
CA ILE A 89 20.45 1.87 11.13
C ILE A 89 21.59 0.93 11.53
N ILE A 90 22.73 1.00 10.85
CA ILE A 90 23.91 0.18 11.18
C ILE A 90 24.42 0.49 12.58
N SER A 91 24.39 1.76 12.99
CA SER A 91 24.76 2.20 14.33
C SER A 91 23.89 1.51 15.38
N LEU A 92 22.55 1.56 15.24
CA LEU A 92 21.62 0.89 16.16
C LEU A 92 21.83 -0.63 16.23
N ILE A 93 22.14 -1.29 15.12
CA ILE A 93 22.45 -2.73 15.12
C ILE A 93 23.74 -2.98 15.93
N LYS A 94 24.77 -2.14 15.77
CA LYS A 94 26.08 -2.32 16.42
C LYS A 94 26.08 -1.94 17.90
N SER A 95 25.56 -0.77 18.25
CA SER A 95 25.59 -0.19 19.59
C SER A 95 24.53 -0.79 20.49
N ASP A 96 23.28 -0.80 20.02
CA ASP A 96 22.12 -1.15 20.83
C ASP A 96 21.80 -2.65 20.77
N LYS A 97 22.53 -3.37 19.89
CA LYS A 97 22.33 -4.80 19.61
C LYS A 97 20.89 -5.09 19.20
N LYS A 98 20.29 -4.21 18.38
CA LYS A 98 18.97 -4.45 17.79
C LYS A 98 19.08 -5.40 16.59
N THR A 99 18.01 -6.14 16.30
CA THR A 99 17.88 -6.84 15.02
C THR A 99 17.70 -5.82 13.88
N ALA A 100 17.96 -6.25 12.64
CA ALA A 100 17.85 -5.38 11.47
C ALA A 100 16.44 -4.76 11.34
N GLU A 101 15.39 -5.57 11.49
CA GLU A 101 14.01 -5.09 11.41
C GLU A 101 13.64 -4.11 12.54
N ALA A 102 14.16 -4.31 13.75
CA ALA A 102 13.89 -3.41 14.88
C ALA A 102 14.66 -2.09 14.76
N ALA A 103 15.89 -2.12 14.22
CA ALA A 103 16.66 -0.93 13.92
C ALA A 103 15.99 -0.08 12.82
N VAL A 104 15.59 -0.72 11.72
CA VAL A 104 14.81 -0.08 10.64
C VAL A 104 13.53 0.54 11.17
N GLN A 105 12.74 -0.21 11.96
CA GLN A 105 11.51 0.31 12.54
C GLN A 105 11.76 1.58 13.37
N SER A 106 12.83 1.59 14.17
CA SER A 106 13.14 2.73 15.04
C SER A 106 13.43 3.98 14.21
N VAL A 107 14.37 3.88 13.25
CA VAL A 107 14.78 5.02 12.42
C VAL A 107 13.64 5.55 11.56
N ILE A 108 12.89 4.65 10.92
CA ILE A 108 11.76 5.04 10.06
C ILE A 108 10.65 5.72 10.88
N GLU A 109 10.31 5.19 12.06
CA GLU A 109 9.26 5.78 12.88
C GLU A 109 9.69 7.13 13.45
N ASP A 110 10.96 7.30 13.81
CA ASP A 110 11.51 8.57 14.28
C ASP A 110 11.44 9.64 13.16
N GLN A 111 11.84 9.29 11.93
CA GLN A 111 11.72 10.20 10.78
C GLN A 111 10.27 10.52 10.43
N ALA A 112 9.38 9.52 10.41
CA ALA A 112 7.96 9.74 10.12
C ALA A 112 7.31 10.63 11.19
N THR A 113 7.61 10.39 12.48
CA THR A 113 7.09 11.20 13.58
C THR A 113 7.60 12.64 13.51
N ALA A 114 8.88 12.83 13.15
CA ALA A 114 9.44 14.17 12.95
C ALA A 114 8.73 14.94 11.83
N LEU A 115 8.36 14.27 10.73
CA LEU A 115 7.58 14.87 9.65
C LEU A 115 6.13 15.20 10.08
N GLU A 116 5.49 14.33 10.86
CA GLU A 116 4.12 14.56 11.35
C GLU A 116 4.02 15.69 12.38
N ALA A 117 5.09 15.92 13.14
CA ALA A 117 5.17 17.01 14.10
C ALA A 117 5.20 18.39 13.44
N LEU A 118 5.46 18.45 12.13
CA LEU A 118 5.39 19.68 11.36
C LEU A 118 3.92 19.98 11.02
N ASP A 119 3.49 21.22 11.25
CA ASP A 119 2.11 21.66 10.98
C ASP A 119 1.91 21.97 9.48
N ASP A 120 2.20 20.98 8.64
CA ASP A 120 2.06 21.02 7.18
C ASP A 120 1.46 19.70 6.69
N GLU A 121 0.25 19.76 6.12
CA GLU A 121 -0.46 18.60 5.58
C GLU A 121 0.35 17.87 4.49
N TYR A 122 1.14 18.59 3.68
CA TYR A 122 1.99 17.97 2.67
C TYR A 122 3.11 17.13 3.30
N LEU A 123 3.67 17.58 4.43
CA LEU A 123 4.71 16.83 5.16
C LEU A 123 4.14 15.65 5.93
N LYS A 124 2.92 15.75 6.45
CA LYS A 124 2.19 14.61 7.04
C LYS A 124 1.93 13.51 6.02
N GLU A 125 1.59 13.88 4.78
CA GLU A 125 1.47 12.89 3.69
C GLU A 125 2.81 12.19 3.43
N ARG A 126 3.93 12.93 3.41
CA ARG A 126 5.27 12.32 3.28
C ARG A 126 5.61 11.37 4.43
N ALA A 127 5.12 11.60 5.64
CA ALA A 127 5.35 10.68 6.76
C ALA A 127 4.74 9.30 6.49
N ALA A 128 3.55 9.24 5.89
CA ALA A 128 2.95 7.98 5.47
C ALA A 128 3.79 7.27 4.40
N ASP A 129 4.38 8.03 3.47
CA ASP A 129 5.28 7.49 2.45
C ASP A 129 6.55 6.88 3.07
N VAL A 130 7.16 7.58 4.03
CA VAL A 130 8.33 7.08 4.77
C VAL A 130 8.01 5.75 5.48
N ARG A 131 6.82 5.65 6.10
CA ARG A 131 6.38 4.40 6.72
C ARG A 131 6.10 3.29 5.70
N ASP A 132 5.59 3.61 4.51
CA ASP A 132 5.39 2.64 3.42
C ASP A 132 6.72 2.02 2.96
N ILE A 133 7.75 2.86 2.78
CA ILE A 133 9.12 2.40 2.45
C ILE A 133 9.67 1.52 3.57
N GLY A 134 9.54 1.93 4.82
CA GLY A 134 10.00 1.14 5.96
C GLY A 134 9.31 -0.21 6.09
N LYS A 135 7.98 -0.26 5.86
CA LYS A 135 7.22 -1.53 5.82
C LYS A 135 7.75 -2.46 4.73
N ARG A 136 8.00 -1.95 3.53
CA ARG A 136 8.58 -2.71 2.42
C ARG A 136 9.97 -3.24 2.76
N LEU A 137 10.82 -2.39 3.33
CA LEU A 137 12.17 -2.75 3.76
C LEU A 137 12.14 -3.86 4.82
N MET A 138 11.31 -3.74 5.85
CA MET A 138 11.14 -4.77 6.87
C MET A 138 10.63 -6.09 6.29
N ARG A 139 9.65 -6.05 5.36
CA ARG A 139 9.17 -7.25 4.66
C ARG A 139 10.30 -7.94 3.90
N ASN A 140 11.15 -7.19 3.20
CA ASN A 140 12.28 -7.75 2.47
C ASN A 140 13.36 -8.33 3.41
N ILE A 141 13.64 -7.69 4.55
CA ILE A 141 14.58 -8.19 5.58
C ILE A 141 14.07 -9.51 6.20
N LEU A 142 12.76 -9.62 6.40
CA LEU A 142 12.10 -10.79 6.98
C LEU A 142 11.73 -11.85 5.93
N GLU A 143 12.06 -11.62 4.65
CA GLU A 143 11.72 -12.49 3.51
C GLU A 143 10.21 -12.80 3.43
N MET A 144 9.39 -11.85 3.86
CA MET A 144 7.94 -11.96 3.79
C MET A 144 7.45 -11.74 2.36
N PRO A 145 6.39 -12.45 1.92
CA PRO A 145 5.82 -12.22 0.61
C PRO A 145 5.28 -10.79 0.50
N ILE A 146 5.61 -10.13 -0.61
CA ILE A 146 5.04 -8.85 -1.00
C ILE A 146 4.00 -9.14 -2.08
N ILE A 147 2.78 -8.63 -1.89
CA ILE A 147 1.70 -8.84 -2.85
C ILE A 147 1.96 -7.94 -4.06
N ASP A 148 2.23 -8.55 -5.21
CA ASP A 148 2.34 -7.83 -6.48
C ASP A 148 0.96 -7.70 -7.14
N LEU A 149 0.34 -6.52 -6.98
CA LEU A 149 -0.96 -6.19 -7.57
C LEU A 149 -0.92 -6.11 -9.10
N SER A 150 0.26 -5.99 -9.71
CA SER A 150 0.37 -5.99 -11.17
C SER A 150 0.20 -7.37 -11.78
N ALA A 151 0.49 -8.42 -11.01
CA ALA A 151 0.44 -9.80 -11.47
C ALA A 151 -1.00 -10.36 -11.51
N ILE A 152 -1.99 -9.56 -11.10
CA ILE A 152 -3.40 -9.89 -11.21
C ILE A 152 -3.74 -10.04 -12.70
N SER A 153 -4.07 -11.26 -13.11
CA SER A 153 -4.40 -11.63 -14.50
C SER A 153 -5.90 -11.79 -14.75
N GLU A 154 -6.72 -11.73 -13.70
CA GLU A 154 -8.18 -11.91 -13.79
C GLU A 154 -8.91 -10.63 -13.42
N LYS A 155 -10.10 -10.43 -13.98
CA LYS A 155 -10.95 -9.28 -13.68
C LYS A 155 -11.54 -9.37 -12.27
N VAL A 156 -11.09 -8.52 -11.36
CA VAL A 156 -11.41 -8.57 -9.93
C VAL A 156 -11.86 -7.22 -9.36
N ILE A 157 -12.57 -7.27 -8.25
CA ILE A 157 -12.81 -6.14 -7.35
C ILE A 157 -11.86 -6.33 -6.16
N LEU A 158 -10.94 -5.38 -5.98
CA LEU A 158 -9.98 -5.42 -4.89
C LEU A 158 -10.67 -5.03 -3.57
N VAL A 159 -10.40 -5.76 -2.50
CA VAL A 159 -10.88 -5.43 -1.16
C VAL A 159 -9.68 -5.45 -0.22
N ALA A 160 -9.40 -4.33 0.45
CA ALA A 160 -8.25 -4.18 1.33
C ALA A 160 -8.60 -3.38 2.58
N THR A 161 -7.78 -3.46 3.63
CA THR A 161 -7.97 -2.60 4.80
C THR A 161 -7.65 -1.15 4.42
N ASP A 162 -6.53 -0.97 3.73
CA ASP A 162 -6.11 0.29 3.13
C ASP A 162 -5.34 -0.04 1.84
N LEU A 163 -5.03 0.96 1.03
CA LEU A 163 -4.10 0.82 -0.10
C LEU A 163 -3.05 1.91 -0.04
N THR A 164 -1.78 1.52 -0.04
CA THR A 164 -0.68 2.48 -0.01
C THR A 164 -0.42 3.11 -1.39
N PRO A 165 0.29 4.26 -1.46
CA PRO A 165 0.69 4.84 -2.74
C PRO A 165 1.46 3.86 -3.63
N SER A 166 2.35 3.06 -3.05
CA SER A 166 3.09 2.01 -3.78
C SER A 166 2.17 0.93 -4.36
N GLU A 167 1.14 0.52 -3.62
CA GLU A 167 0.19 -0.50 -4.08
C GLU A 167 -0.73 0.04 -5.18
N THR A 168 -1.25 1.25 -4.99
CA THR A 168 -2.11 1.90 -5.98
C THR A 168 -1.38 2.17 -7.30
N ALA A 169 -0.09 2.52 -7.26
CA ALA A 169 0.73 2.69 -8.47
C ALA A 169 0.97 1.39 -9.25
N GLN A 170 0.93 0.24 -8.58
CA GLN A 170 1.10 -1.08 -9.19
C GLN A 170 -0.20 -1.70 -9.69
N LEU A 171 -1.35 -1.07 -9.44
CA LEU A 171 -2.66 -1.58 -9.86
C LEU A 171 -2.69 -1.86 -11.36
N SER A 172 -3.03 -3.09 -11.72
CA SER A 172 -3.32 -3.45 -13.10
C SER A 172 -4.69 -2.88 -13.50
N LEU A 173 -4.69 -1.73 -14.17
CA LEU A 173 -5.91 -1.02 -14.58
C LEU A 173 -6.79 -1.84 -15.53
N ASP A 174 -6.22 -2.81 -16.25
CA ASP A 174 -6.96 -3.70 -17.16
C ASP A 174 -7.78 -4.77 -16.40
N ASN A 175 -7.32 -5.16 -15.21
CA ASN A 175 -7.85 -6.29 -14.46
C ASN A 175 -8.55 -5.88 -13.17
N VAL A 176 -8.19 -4.74 -12.57
CA VAL A 176 -8.89 -4.23 -11.38
C VAL A 176 -10.07 -3.37 -11.81
N LEU A 177 -11.27 -3.94 -11.71
CA LEU A 177 -12.52 -3.29 -12.10
C LEU A 177 -13.02 -2.25 -11.09
N GLY A 178 -12.46 -2.25 -9.89
CA GLY A 178 -12.90 -1.43 -8.77
C GLY A 178 -12.20 -1.85 -7.48
N PHE A 179 -12.25 -0.99 -6.47
CA PHE A 179 -11.72 -1.35 -5.14
C PHE A 179 -12.57 -0.84 -3.98
N ILE A 180 -12.45 -1.53 -2.85
CA ILE A 180 -13.13 -1.24 -1.59
C ILE A 180 -12.09 -1.23 -0.47
N THR A 181 -12.01 -0.15 0.30
CA THR A 181 -11.12 -0.05 1.47
C THR A 181 -11.87 0.25 2.77
N ASP A 182 -11.42 -0.35 3.87
CA ASP A 182 -11.98 -0.11 5.20
C ASP A 182 -11.57 1.23 5.78
N LEU A 183 -10.34 1.65 5.49
CA LEU A 183 -9.79 2.95 5.81
C LEU A 183 -9.89 3.89 4.60
N GLY A 184 -9.59 5.16 4.85
CA GLY A 184 -9.62 6.21 3.83
C GLY A 184 -10.78 7.19 3.99
N GLY A 185 -10.50 8.44 3.66
CA GLY A 185 -11.46 9.55 3.67
C GLY A 185 -11.68 10.10 2.26
N ARG A 186 -12.59 11.07 2.12
CA ARG A 186 -12.95 11.66 0.82
C ARG A 186 -11.77 12.33 0.09
N THR A 187 -10.75 12.74 0.85
CA THR A 187 -9.53 13.41 0.40
C THR A 187 -8.29 12.54 0.52
N SER A 188 -8.40 11.25 0.89
CA SER A 188 -7.22 10.39 0.97
C SER A 188 -6.58 10.17 -0.41
N HIS A 189 -5.29 9.84 -0.41
CA HIS A 189 -4.54 9.47 -1.62
C HIS A 189 -5.30 8.42 -2.45
N THR A 190 -5.79 7.37 -1.80
CA THR A 190 -6.60 6.32 -2.43
C THR A 190 -7.84 6.88 -3.12
N SER A 191 -8.53 7.85 -2.49
CA SER A 191 -9.72 8.50 -3.08
C SER A 191 -9.39 9.41 -4.26
N ILE A 192 -8.27 10.13 -4.19
CA ILE A 192 -7.79 10.99 -5.28
C ILE A 192 -7.40 10.11 -6.47
N MET A 193 -6.62 9.07 -6.24
CA MET A 193 -6.20 8.12 -7.27
C MET A 193 -7.39 7.43 -7.93
N ALA A 194 -8.41 7.00 -7.18
CA ALA A 194 -9.61 6.40 -7.75
C ALA A 194 -10.28 7.28 -8.81
N ARG A 195 -10.30 8.61 -8.57
CA ARG A 195 -10.91 9.58 -9.48
C ARG A 195 -10.04 9.80 -10.70
N SER A 196 -8.73 9.96 -10.51
CA SER A 196 -7.78 10.13 -11.61
C SER A 196 -7.72 8.91 -12.53
N LEU A 197 -7.91 7.72 -11.97
CA LEU A 197 -7.96 6.45 -12.72
C LEU A 197 -9.33 6.13 -13.29
N GLU A 198 -10.37 6.91 -12.96
CA GLU A 198 -11.77 6.66 -13.34
C GLU A 198 -12.29 5.25 -12.97
N ILE A 199 -11.71 4.66 -11.92
CA ILE A 199 -12.09 3.32 -11.43
C ILE A 199 -13.12 3.47 -10.31
N PRO A 200 -14.24 2.70 -10.32
CA PRO A 200 -15.21 2.70 -9.24
C PRO A 200 -14.58 2.35 -7.89
N ALA A 201 -14.73 3.21 -6.88
CA ALA A 201 -14.15 2.98 -5.56
C ALA A 201 -15.04 3.44 -4.38
N ILE A 202 -15.09 2.60 -3.34
CA ILE A 202 -15.61 2.97 -2.01
C ILE A 202 -14.48 2.87 -0.99
N VAL A 203 -14.36 3.89 -0.15
CA VAL A 203 -13.41 3.91 0.96
C VAL A 203 -14.14 4.08 2.28
N GLY A 204 -13.47 3.81 3.40
CA GLY A 204 -14.05 4.01 4.72
C GLY A 204 -15.22 3.07 5.04
N THR A 205 -15.19 1.82 4.57
CA THR A 205 -16.24 0.82 4.88
C THR A 205 -16.16 0.25 6.28
N SER A 206 -15.04 0.44 6.98
CA SER A 206 -14.73 -0.07 8.32
C SER A 206 -14.70 -1.60 8.51
N ASN A 207 -15.48 -2.40 7.75
CA ASN A 207 -15.60 -3.85 7.93
C ASN A 207 -15.79 -4.68 6.65
N ALA A 208 -15.52 -4.12 5.48
CA ALA A 208 -15.59 -4.84 4.21
C ALA A 208 -14.61 -6.02 4.17
N THR A 209 -13.39 -5.89 4.70
CA THR A 209 -12.42 -7.00 4.73
C THR A 209 -12.86 -8.18 5.60
N GLU A 210 -13.64 -7.90 6.66
CA GLU A 210 -14.18 -8.93 7.56
C GLU A 210 -15.43 -9.60 6.97
N THR A 211 -16.28 -8.79 6.32
CA THR A 211 -17.58 -9.21 5.80
C THR A 211 -17.44 -9.97 4.48
N ILE A 212 -16.50 -9.56 3.63
CA ILE A 212 -16.28 -10.11 2.30
C ILE A 212 -15.25 -11.24 2.39
N LYS A 213 -15.72 -12.49 2.33
CA LYS A 213 -14.86 -13.68 2.20
C LYS A 213 -14.89 -14.16 0.75
N LYS A 214 -13.71 -14.25 0.11
CA LYS A 214 -13.47 -14.67 -1.31
C LYS A 214 -14.66 -15.41 -1.95
N LYS A 215 -15.46 -14.67 -2.74
CA LYS A 215 -16.43 -15.10 -3.78
C LYS A 215 -17.07 -13.84 -4.40
N ILE A 216 -17.72 -14.00 -5.56
CA ILE A 216 -18.30 -12.94 -6.42
C ILE A 216 -18.96 -11.83 -5.58
N ILE A 217 -18.40 -10.61 -5.65
CA ILE A 217 -19.03 -9.42 -5.07
C ILE A 217 -19.87 -8.76 -6.15
N TRP A 218 -21.10 -8.47 -5.80
CA TRP A 218 -21.94 -7.52 -6.51
C TRP A 218 -21.81 -6.18 -5.80
N PHE A 219 -21.07 -5.24 -6.39
CA PHE A 219 -20.98 -3.89 -5.82
C PHE A 219 -21.66 -2.88 -6.73
N LEU A 220 -22.86 -2.44 -6.31
CA LEU A 220 -23.69 -1.50 -7.06
C LEU A 220 -23.50 -0.10 -6.47
N MET A 221 -22.76 0.76 -7.18
CA MET A 221 -22.54 2.14 -6.75
C MET A 221 -23.51 3.07 -7.47
N ARG A 222 -24.38 3.69 -6.67
CA ARG A 222 -25.58 4.40 -7.12
C ARG A 222 -25.21 5.77 -7.70
N LEU A 223 -25.33 5.93 -9.02
CA LEU A 223 -25.62 7.21 -9.66
C LEU A 223 -27.11 7.25 -10.04
N THR A 224 -27.89 7.90 -9.19
CA THR A 224 -29.31 8.27 -9.40
C THR A 224 -30.35 7.14 -9.58
N ILE A 225 -31.50 7.34 -8.94
CA ILE A 225 -32.66 6.43 -8.80
C ILE A 225 -33.25 5.88 -10.12
N LYS A 226 -32.93 6.48 -11.29
CA LYS A 226 -33.57 6.11 -12.57
C LYS A 226 -33.09 4.78 -13.17
N SER A 227 -31.86 4.34 -12.88
CA SER A 227 -31.28 3.16 -13.56
C SER A 227 -31.61 1.82 -12.87
N LEU A 228 -32.05 1.86 -11.61
CA LEU A 228 -32.34 0.68 -10.79
C LEU A 228 -33.59 -0.10 -11.28
N LEU A 229 -34.55 0.60 -11.91
CA LEU A 229 -35.79 -0.02 -12.38
C LEU A 229 -35.58 -0.92 -13.62
N ILE A 230 -34.58 -0.62 -14.46
CA ILE A 230 -34.37 -1.32 -15.72
C ILE A 230 -33.65 -2.67 -15.51
N LEU A 231 -32.80 -2.77 -14.49
CA LEU A 231 -32.04 -4.00 -14.20
C LEU A 231 -32.87 -5.05 -13.45
N LEU A 232 -33.73 -4.62 -12.51
CA LEU A 232 -34.65 -5.52 -11.80
C LEU A 232 -35.71 -6.14 -12.73
N MET A 233 -36.12 -5.43 -13.79
CA MET A 233 -37.07 -5.99 -14.77
C MET A 233 -36.45 -7.01 -15.74
N LYS A 234 -35.13 -7.00 -15.95
CA LYS A 234 -34.46 -7.99 -16.83
C LYS A 234 -34.14 -9.31 -16.13
N SER A 235 -33.97 -9.32 -14.80
CA SER A 235 -33.71 -10.56 -14.04
C SER A 235 -34.96 -11.34 -13.65
N SER A 236 -36.17 -10.79 -13.85
CA SER A 236 -37.45 -11.48 -13.62
C SER A 236 -37.96 -12.26 -14.84
N LYS A 237 -37.23 -12.25 -15.95
CA LYS A 237 -37.53 -13.03 -17.16
C LYS A 237 -36.32 -13.86 -17.54
N HIS A 238 -35.98 -14.88 -16.75
CA HIS A 238 -35.39 -16.15 -17.19
C HIS A 238 -35.45 -17.16 -16.04
#